data_AF-A0A956RI78-F1
#
_entry.id   AF-A0A956RI78-F1
#
_cell.length_a   1.000
_cell.length_b   1.000
_cell.length_c   1.000
_cell.angle_alpha   90.00
_cell.angle_beta   90.00
_cell.angle_gamma   90.00
#
_symmetry.space_group_name_H-M   'P 1'
#
loop_
_entity.id
_entity.type
_entity.pdbx_description
1 polymer ?
#
loop_
_entity_poly.entity_id
_entity_poly.type
_entity_poly.pdbx_seq_one_letter_code
_entity_poly.pdbx_strand_id
1 'polypeptide(L)'
;MDDVNATDDARELADLRSRLDALESTLSGAPLVTLHVVATPAGPLRVALTERLRQRSKKARAWKCRAMLQTLKNARYGFLPDRPRARGGLDGIFLVDRRFRPVNAMMRKLFDGFLDKPGSPASAIADALGVPLATLLPVRLVSHHMRLLGLLTPDLDGDGRVLVLVDLDASE
;
A
#
# COMPACT_ATOMS: atom_id res chain seq x y z
N MET A 1 4.24 -1.39 -31.71
CA MET A 1 4.38 -2.20 -30.46
C MET A 1 3.96 -1.39 -29.24
N ASP A 2 4.07 -0.05 -29.29
CA ASP A 2 3.66 0.85 -28.20
C ASP A 2 2.13 0.94 -27.98
N ASP A 3 1.31 0.84 -29.05
CA ASP A 3 -0.15 0.93 -28.93
C ASP A 3 -0.80 -0.27 -28.20
N VAL A 4 -0.20 -1.46 -28.30
CA VAL A 4 -0.69 -2.66 -27.61
C VAL A 4 -0.45 -2.53 -26.09
N ASN A 5 0.76 -2.13 -25.70
CA ASN A 5 1.10 -1.89 -24.29
C ASN A 5 0.26 -0.76 -23.67
N ALA A 6 -0.03 0.31 -24.42
CA ALA A 6 -0.86 1.40 -23.93
C ALA A 6 -2.32 0.98 -23.71
N THR A 7 -2.85 0.10 -24.58
CA THR A 7 -4.21 -0.42 -24.51
C THR A 7 -4.37 -1.37 -23.31
N ASP A 8 -3.39 -2.25 -23.09
CA ASP A 8 -3.38 -3.17 -21.95
C ASP A 8 -3.25 -2.41 -20.61
N ASP A 9 -2.40 -1.40 -20.56
CA ASP A 9 -2.27 -0.53 -19.40
C ASP A 9 -3.58 0.21 -19.07
N ALA A 10 -4.26 0.74 -20.09
CA ALA A 10 -5.54 1.43 -19.89
C ALA A 10 -6.62 0.49 -19.34
N ARG A 11 -6.67 -0.75 -19.85
CA ARG A 11 -7.59 -1.78 -19.39
C ARG A 11 -7.32 -2.18 -17.94
N GLU A 12 -6.06 -2.42 -17.58
CA GLU A 12 -5.68 -2.79 -16.20
C GLU A 12 -6.04 -1.69 -15.19
N LEU A 13 -5.84 -0.42 -15.55
CA LEU A 13 -6.24 0.70 -14.69
C LEU A 13 -7.78 0.82 -14.58
N ALA A 14 -8.53 0.52 -15.64
CA ALA A 14 -9.98 0.47 -15.60
C ALA A 14 -10.47 -0.65 -14.68
N ASP A 15 -9.88 -1.85 -14.78
CA ASP A 15 -10.22 -2.98 -13.92
C ASP A 15 -9.94 -2.67 -12.43
N LEU A 16 -8.79 -2.06 -12.13
CA LEU A 16 -8.47 -1.61 -10.77
C LEU A 16 -9.48 -0.58 -10.24
N ARG A 17 -9.92 0.35 -11.10
CA ARG A 17 -10.96 1.32 -10.74
C ARG A 17 -12.28 0.63 -10.41
N SER A 18 -12.74 -0.28 -11.26
CA SER A 18 -13.98 -1.03 -11.02
C SER A 18 -13.93 -1.85 -9.73
N ARG A 19 -12.79 -2.46 -9.41
CA ARG A 19 -12.60 -3.16 -8.13
C ARG A 19 -12.67 -2.23 -6.93
N LEU A 20 -12.09 -1.02 -7.03
CA LEU A 20 -12.18 0.00 -6.00
C LEU A 20 -13.62 0.46 -5.78
N ASP A 21 -14.40 0.62 -6.85
CA ASP A 21 -15.81 1.00 -6.77
C ASP A 21 -16.62 -0.09 -6.04
N ALA A 22 -16.39 -1.36 -6.37
CA ALA A 22 -17.10 -2.49 -5.78
C ALA A 22 -16.84 -2.66 -4.26
N LEU A 23 -15.62 -2.38 -3.78
CA LEU A 23 -15.27 -2.53 -2.37
C LEU A 23 -15.57 -1.29 -1.51
N GLU A 24 -15.90 -0.15 -2.12
CA GLU A 24 -15.89 1.14 -1.41
C GLU A 24 -16.87 1.18 -0.21
N SER A 25 -18.04 0.56 -0.34
CA SER A 25 -19.05 0.47 0.72
C SER A 25 -18.64 -0.47 1.86
N THR A 26 -17.74 -1.41 1.62
CA THR A 26 -17.31 -2.41 2.60
C THR A 26 -16.19 -1.91 3.51
N LEU A 27 -15.42 -0.90 3.07
CA LEU A 27 -14.25 -0.40 3.80
C LEU A 27 -14.59 0.10 5.20
N SER A 28 -15.76 0.71 5.41
CA SER A 28 -16.17 1.20 6.73
C SER A 28 -16.53 0.09 7.73
N GLY A 29 -16.78 -1.13 7.26
CA GLY A 29 -17.24 -2.25 8.09
C GLY A 29 -16.14 -3.25 8.49
N ALA A 30 -14.91 -3.08 7.99
CA ALA A 30 -13.82 -4.03 8.24
C ALA A 30 -12.49 -3.30 8.51
N PRO A 31 -11.58 -3.88 9.31
CA PRO A 31 -10.24 -3.32 9.54
C PRO A 31 -9.44 -3.15 8.25
N LEU A 32 -9.61 -4.09 7.31
CA LEU A 32 -9.03 -4.09 5.98
C LEU A 32 -9.92 -4.87 5.01
N VAL A 33 -9.89 -4.52 3.72
CA VAL A 33 -10.60 -5.23 2.66
C VAL A 33 -9.62 -5.55 1.54
N THR A 34 -9.63 -6.80 1.09
CA THR A 34 -8.78 -7.24 -0.03
C THR A 34 -9.26 -6.63 -1.34
N LEU A 35 -8.38 -5.90 -2.04
CA LEU A 35 -8.65 -5.37 -3.37
C LEU A 35 -8.37 -6.43 -4.45
N HIS A 36 -7.19 -7.04 -4.41
CA HIS A 36 -6.76 -8.05 -5.36
C HIS A 36 -5.52 -8.81 -4.86
N VAL A 37 -5.15 -9.88 -5.55
CA VAL A 37 -3.89 -10.60 -5.38
C VAL A 37 -3.08 -10.42 -6.65
N VAL A 38 -1.79 -10.10 -6.52
CA VAL A 38 -0.85 -9.96 -7.64
C VAL A 38 0.24 -11.01 -7.56
N ALA A 39 0.69 -11.50 -8.72
CA ALA A 39 1.93 -12.26 -8.80
C ALA A 39 3.13 -11.31 -8.64
N THR A 40 4.13 -11.72 -7.86
CA THR A 40 5.40 -10.99 -7.71
C THR A 40 6.58 -11.96 -7.81
N PRO A 41 7.82 -11.48 -8.02
CA PRO A 41 9.00 -12.36 -8.06
C PRO A 41 9.20 -13.21 -6.80
N ALA A 42 8.71 -12.75 -5.65
CA ALA A 42 8.80 -13.47 -4.38
C ALA A 42 7.48 -14.16 -3.99
N GLY A 43 6.63 -14.48 -4.98
CA GLY A 43 5.34 -15.15 -4.78
C GLY A 43 4.14 -14.20 -4.72
N PRO A 44 2.92 -14.73 -4.51
CA PRO A 44 1.70 -13.94 -4.50
C PRO A 44 1.69 -12.90 -3.38
N LEU A 45 1.22 -11.70 -3.69
CA LEU A 45 1.03 -10.61 -2.75
C LEU A 45 -0.43 -10.19 -2.76
N ARG A 46 -1.10 -10.32 -1.61
CA ARG A 46 -2.45 -9.80 -1.40
C ARG A 46 -2.38 -8.31 -1.11
N VAL A 47 -3.10 -7.50 -1.87
CA VAL A 47 -3.21 -6.05 -1.64
C VAL A 47 -4.54 -5.76 -0.97
N ALA A 48 -4.49 -5.19 0.22
CA ALA A 48 -5.65 -4.80 1.00
C ALA A 48 -5.65 -3.30 1.30
N LEU A 49 -6.83 -2.73 1.42
CA LEU A 49 -7.05 -1.31 1.67
C LEU A 49 -7.82 -1.10 2.97
N THR A 50 -7.71 0.09 3.53
CA THR A 50 -8.39 0.48 4.77
C THR A 50 -9.31 1.67 4.53
N GLU A 51 -10.32 1.85 5.38
CA GLU A 51 -11.16 3.05 5.37
C GLU A 51 -10.33 4.33 5.55
N ARG A 52 -9.29 4.27 6.38
CA ARG A 52 -8.37 5.39 6.59
C ARG A 52 -7.74 5.84 5.28
N LEU A 53 -7.21 4.92 4.48
CA LEU A 53 -6.63 5.24 3.17
C LEU A 53 -7.66 5.94 2.29
N ARG A 54 -8.89 5.40 2.22
CA ARG A 54 -9.96 5.99 1.41
C ARG A 54 -10.23 7.44 1.82
N GLN A 55 -10.45 7.68 3.11
CA GLN A 55 -10.73 9.02 3.64
C GLN A 55 -9.59 9.99 3.36
N ARG A 56 -8.34 9.59 3.59
CA ARG A 56 -7.16 10.41 3.37
C ARG A 56 -6.96 10.73 1.89
N SER A 57 -7.06 9.74 1.03
CA SER A 57 -6.97 9.92 -0.43
C SER A 57 -8.11 10.78 -0.98
N LYS A 58 -9.33 10.65 -0.45
CA LYS A 58 -10.46 11.52 -0.85
C LYS A 58 -10.21 12.96 -0.45
N LYS A 59 -9.78 13.19 0.80
CA LYS A 59 -9.43 14.53 1.30
C LYS A 59 -8.34 15.19 0.44
N ALA A 60 -7.35 14.41 0.02
CA ALA A 60 -6.27 14.86 -0.86
C ALA A 60 -6.63 14.90 -2.36
N ARG A 61 -7.89 14.63 -2.75
CA ARG A 61 -8.34 14.51 -4.15
C ARG A 61 -7.54 13.51 -4.99
N ALA A 62 -6.95 12.51 -4.33
CA ALA A 62 -6.13 11.45 -4.91
C ALA A 62 -6.90 10.12 -5.07
N TRP A 63 -8.08 9.98 -4.46
CA TRP A 63 -8.85 8.74 -4.51
C TRP A 63 -9.24 8.38 -5.94
N LYS A 64 -8.87 7.16 -6.38
CA LYS A 64 -9.11 6.66 -7.74
C LYS A 64 -8.56 7.57 -8.84
N CYS A 65 -7.59 8.44 -8.56
CA CYS A 65 -6.92 9.20 -9.64
C CYS A 65 -5.97 8.26 -10.42
N ARG A 66 -5.55 8.67 -11.63
CA ARG A 66 -4.64 7.85 -12.46
C ARG A 66 -3.35 7.50 -11.71
N ALA A 67 -2.75 8.46 -11.00
CA ALA A 67 -1.52 8.23 -10.24
C ALA A 67 -1.71 7.19 -9.11
N MET A 68 -2.84 7.21 -8.41
CA MET A 68 -3.14 6.20 -7.39
C MET A 68 -3.29 4.81 -8.01
N LEU A 69 -4.01 4.69 -9.13
CA LEU A 69 -4.20 3.42 -9.82
C LEU A 69 -2.87 2.85 -10.36
N GLN A 70 -2.02 3.71 -10.94
CA GLN A 70 -0.67 3.31 -11.35
C GLN A 70 0.17 2.85 -10.16
N THR A 71 0.07 3.55 -9.03
CA THR A 71 0.78 3.15 -7.81
C THR A 71 0.30 1.80 -7.29
N LEU A 72 -1.02 1.53 -7.31
CA LEU A 72 -1.57 0.22 -6.94
C LEU A 72 -1.06 -0.90 -7.86
N LYS A 73 -1.00 -0.65 -9.17
CA LYS A 73 -0.43 -1.60 -10.16
C LYS A 73 1.01 -1.98 -9.82
N ASN A 74 1.81 -1.04 -9.32
CA ASN A 74 3.21 -1.28 -8.95
C ASN A 74 3.39 -2.27 -7.79
N ALA A 75 2.32 -2.71 -7.11
CA ALA A 75 2.39 -3.81 -6.16
C ALA A 75 2.94 -5.10 -6.79
N ARG A 76 2.78 -5.29 -8.12
CA ARG A 76 3.33 -6.43 -8.87
C ARG A 76 4.85 -6.55 -8.81
N TYR A 77 5.56 -5.45 -8.54
CA TYR A 77 7.02 -5.51 -8.32
C TYR A 77 7.38 -6.28 -7.05
N GLY A 78 6.43 -6.40 -6.11
CA GLY A 78 6.65 -7.06 -4.84
C GLY A 78 7.62 -6.33 -3.91
N PHE A 79 7.80 -6.90 -2.73
CA PHE A 79 8.85 -6.49 -1.80
C PHE A 79 10.06 -7.41 -1.97
N LEU A 80 11.24 -6.81 -2.12
CA LEU A 80 12.52 -7.50 -2.27
C LEU A 80 13.38 -7.30 -1.02
N PRO A 81 13.54 -8.32 -0.15
CA PRO A 81 14.28 -8.21 1.10
C PRO A 81 15.75 -7.78 0.94
N ASP A 82 16.39 -8.19 -0.16
CA ASP A 82 17.79 -7.83 -0.47
C ASP A 82 17.97 -6.38 -0.92
N ARG A 83 16.87 -5.72 -1.29
CA ARG A 83 16.84 -4.31 -1.71
C ARG A 83 15.68 -3.59 -1.01
N PRO A 84 15.68 -3.57 0.33
CA PRO A 84 14.52 -3.12 1.09
C PRO A 84 14.36 -1.59 1.02
N ARG A 85 15.36 -0.88 0.50
CA ARG A 85 15.40 0.59 0.39
C ARG A 85 15.54 0.99 -1.07
N ALA A 86 14.84 2.04 -1.48
CA ALA A 86 15.04 2.65 -2.79
C ALA A 86 16.29 3.55 -2.77
N ARG A 87 17.20 3.35 -3.72
CA ARG A 87 18.03 4.44 -4.24
C ARG A 87 17.08 5.25 -5.15
N GLY A 88 16.94 6.56 -4.94
CA GLY A 88 15.77 7.35 -5.38
C GLY A 88 15.32 7.15 -6.84
N GLY A 89 14.03 7.38 -7.10
CA GLY A 89 13.43 7.30 -8.44
C GLY A 89 12.93 5.93 -8.87
N LEU A 90 13.03 4.91 -8.01
CA LEU A 90 12.55 3.56 -8.30
C LEU A 90 11.10 3.35 -7.88
N ASP A 91 10.36 2.64 -8.73
CA ASP A 91 9.05 2.09 -8.45
C ASP A 91 9.16 0.78 -7.65
N GLY A 92 8.15 0.50 -6.83
CA GLY A 92 8.07 -0.75 -6.06
C GLY A 92 7.71 -0.54 -4.59
N ILE A 93 7.95 -1.58 -3.78
CA ILE A 93 7.65 -1.59 -2.34
C ILE A 93 8.96 -1.48 -1.57
N PHE A 94 9.05 -0.47 -0.70
CA PHE A 94 10.26 -0.20 0.08
C PHE A 94 9.93 0.01 1.56
N LEU A 95 10.81 -0.46 2.45
CA LEU A 95 10.73 -0.21 3.88
C LEU A 95 10.82 1.29 4.19
N VAL A 96 10.01 1.71 5.14
CA VAL A 96 10.13 3.01 5.81
C VAL A 96 10.84 2.77 7.14
N ASP A 97 12.10 3.19 7.22
CA ASP A 97 12.92 2.97 8.42
C ASP A 97 12.70 4.09 9.46
N ARG A 98 12.23 3.70 10.65
CA ARG A 98 12.02 4.59 11.81
C ARG A 98 13.32 5.28 12.27
N ARG A 99 14.48 4.71 11.95
CA ARG A 99 15.81 5.21 12.33
C ARG A 99 16.38 6.23 11.33
N PHE A 100 15.77 6.42 10.16
CA PHE A 100 16.24 7.40 9.19
C PHE A 100 16.21 8.82 9.78
N ARG A 101 17.23 9.62 9.47
CA ARG A 101 17.35 11.01 9.92
C ARG A 101 17.75 11.92 8.74
N PRO A 102 17.18 13.13 8.64
CA PRO A 102 16.16 13.71 9.53
C PRO A 102 14.78 13.03 9.37
N VAL A 103 13.93 13.13 10.41
CA VAL A 103 12.56 12.58 10.38
C VAL A 103 11.71 13.39 9.39
N ASN A 104 11.17 12.72 8.37
CA ASN A 104 10.35 13.36 7.34
C ASN A 104 8.84 13.20 7.61
N ALA A 105 8.01 13.88 6.81
CA ALA A 105 6.56 13.89 6.96
C ALA A 105 5.92 12.50 6.83
N MET A 106 6.38 11.68 5.88
CA MET A 106 5.93 10.31 5.68
C MET A 106 6.17 9.45 6.94
N MET A 107 7.35 9.56 7.55
CA MET A 107 7.66 8.86 8.80
C MET A 107 6.70 9.29 9.92
N ARG A 108 6.47 10.60 10.09
CA ARG A 108 5.51 11.10 11.10
C ARG A 108 4.09 10.59 10.85
N LYS A 109 3.64 10.54 9.59
CA LYS A 109 2.30 10.02 9.22
C LYS A 109 2.15 8.54 9.60
N LEU A 110 3.15 7.72 9.30
CA LEU A 110 3.09 6.27 9.48
C LEU A 110 3.39 5.83 10.93
N PHE A 111 4.37 6.44 11.59
CA PHE A 111 4.73 6.12 12.98
C PHE A 111 3.84 6.88 13.96
N ASP A 112 4.12 8.16 14.18
CA ASP A 112 3.43 8.99 15.18
C ASP A 112 1.91 9.11 14.92
N GLY A 113 1.52 9.19 13.64
CA GLY A 113 0.13 9.41 13.22
C GLY A 113 -0.71 8.15 13.02
N PHE A 114 -0.10 6.97 13.11
CA PHE A 114 -0.77 5.69 12.87
C PHE A 114 -0.25 4.57 13.78
N LEU A 115 0.96 4.05 13.58
CA LEU A 115 1.46 2.89 14.34
C LEU A 115 1.54 3.13 15.85
N ASP A 116 2.05 4.29 16.27
CA ASP A 116 2.26 4.61 17.68
C ASP A 116 1.08 5.36 18.31
N LYS A 117 0.09 5.75 17.50
CA LYS A 117 -1.05 6.54 17.97
C LYS A 117 -2.02 5.66 18.76
N PRO A 118 -2.31 5.96 20.04
CA PRO A 118 -3.33 5.25 20.79
C PRO A 118 -4.69 5.31 20.10
N GLY A 119 -5.40 4.17 20.08
CA GLY A 119 -6.71 4.04 19.41
C GLY A 119 -6.64 4.11 17.88
N SER A 120 -5.45 3.99 17.27
CA SER A 120 -5.37 3.84 15.82
C SER A 120 -5.89 2.46 15.38
N PRO A 121 -6.34 2.32 14.11
CA PRO A 121 -6.72 1.02 13.56
C PRO A 121 -5.58 0.01 13.39
N ALA A 122 -4.34 0.34 13.78
CA ALA A 122 -3.17 -0.51 13.50
C ALA A 122 -3.25 -1.86 14.23
N SER A 123 -3.72 -1.90 15.47
CA SER A 123 -3.93 -3.15 16.21
C SER A 123 -5.01 -4.02 15.56
N ALA A 124 -6.16 -3.43 15.20
CA ALA A 124 -7.24 -4.14 14.54
C ALA A 124 -6.83 -4.75 13.19
N ILE A 125 -5.90 -4.11 12.45
CA ILE A 125 -5.31 -4.68 11.25
C ILE A 125 -4.43 -5.88 11.59
N ALA A 126 -3.57 -5.76 12.60
CA ALA A 126 -2.70 -6.84 13.03
C ALA A 126 -3.51 -8.07 13.51
N ASP A 127 -4.56 -7.84 14.29
CA ASP A 127 -5.51 -8.86 14.75
C ASP A 127 -6.22 -9.54 13.58
N ALA A 128 -6.70 -8.77 12.60
CA ALA A 128 -7.35 -9.30 11.39
C ALA A 128 -6.39 -10.12 10.50
N LEU A 129 -5.09 -9.86 10.58
CA LEU A 129 -4.04 -10.62 9.90
C LEU A 129 -3.52 -11.79 10.71
N GLY A 130 -3.88 -11.91 12.00
CA GLY A 130 -3.39 -12.95 12.89
C GLY A 130 -1.89 -12.82 13.23
N VAL A 131 -1.33 -11.60 13.18
CA VAL A 131 0.10 -11.36 13.42
C VAL A 131 0.32 -10.30 14.50
N PRO A 132 1.43 -10.35 15.26
CA PRO A 132 1.75 -9.26 16.17
C PRO A 132 2.00 -7.95 15.40
N LEU A 133 1.43 -6.84 15.90
CA LEU A 133 1.64 -5.50 15.31
C LEU A 133 3.13 -5.18 15.12
N ALA A 134 3.97 -5.59 16.06
CA ALA A 134 5.42 -5.37 16.02
C ALA A 134 6.15 -6.09 14.87
N THR A 135 5.54 -7.11 14.27
CA THR A 135 6.11 -7.84 13.13
C THR A 135 5.74 -7.24 11.78
N LEU A 136 4.74 -6.33 11.74
CA LEU A 136 4.35 -5.66 10.51
C LEU A 136 5.44 -4.69 10.06
N LEU A 137 5.84 -4.82 8.80
CA LEU A 137 6.88 -4.01 8.19
C LEU A 137 6.27 -2.71 7.65
N PRO A 138 6.65 -1.53 8.16
CA PRO A 138 6.21 -0.25 7.62
C PRO A 138 6.82 -0.06 6.22
N VAL A 139 5.98 0.13 5.21
CA VAL A 139 6.41 0.23 3.81
C VAL A 139 5.78 1.43 3.10
N ARG A 140 6.39 1.79 1.98
CA ARG A 140 5.80 2.66 0.96
C ARG A 140 5.73 1.90 -0.36
N LEU A 141 4.60 2.00 -1.03
CA LEU A 141 4.40 1.60 -2.42
C LEU A 141 4.58 2.84 -3.29
N VAL A 142 5.50 2.77 -4.25
CA VAL A 142 5.98 3.92 -5.01
C VAL A 142 5.65 3.75 -6.49
N SER A 143 5.09 4.79 -7.07
CA SER A 143 5.20 5.09 -8.49
C SER A 143 5.94 6.42 -8.68
N HIS A 144 6.33 6.69 -9.91
CA HIS A 144 6.92 7.97 -10.32
C HIS A 144 6.13 9.20 -9.82
N HIS A 145 4.79 9.10 -9.73
CA HIS A 145 3.92 10.24 -9.40
C HIS A 145 3.39 10.25 -7.97
N MET A 146 3.46 9.13 -7.24
CA MET A 146 2.79 9.01 -5.94
C MET A 146 3.40 7.94 -5.06
N ARG A 147 3.29 8.16 -3.75
CA ARG A 147 3.66 7.19 -2.72
C ARG A 147 2.46 6.88 -1.85
N LEU A 148 2.08 5.61 -1.77
CA LEU A 148 1.10 5.09 -0.82
C LEU A 148 1.85 4.47 0.37
N LEU A 149 1.33 4.66 1.57
CA LEU A 149 1.93 4.17 2.81
C LEU A 149 1.15 2.96 3.29
N GLY A 150 1.87 1.98 3.82
CA GLY A 150 1.27 0.71 4.20
C GLY A 150 2.07 -0.08 5.22
N LEU A 151 1.52 -1.25 5.54
CA LEU A 151 2.11 -2.29 6.37
C LEU A 151 2.20 -3.56 5.53
N LEU A 152 3.31 -4.26 5.61
CA LEU A 152 3.53 -5.53 4.93
C LEU A 152 3.70 -6.62 5.98
N THR A 153 2.99 -7.74 5.83
CA THR A 153 3.25 -8.91 6.68
C THR A 153 4.64 -9.47 6.39
N PRO A 154 5.35 -10.00 7.41
CA PRO A 154 6.52 -10.80 7.13
C PRO A 154 6.12 -12.01 6.28
N ASP A 155 7.11 -12.64 5.64
CA ASP A 155 6.88 -13.92 4.99
C ASP A 155 6.60 -14.95 6.10
N LEU A 156 5.37 -15.44 6.16
CA LEU A 156 4.91 -16.42 7.14
C LEU A 156 4.55 -17.68 6.36
N ASP A 157 5.34 -18.73 6.57
CA ASP A 157 5.25 -20.10 6.03
C ASP A 157 3.95 -20.43 5.25
N GLY A 158 3.82 -19.94 4.02
CA GLY A 158 2.82 -20.39 3.04
C GLY A 158 1.50 -19.60 2.91
N ASP A 159 1.14 -18.72 3.85
CA ASP A 159 -0.16 -18.00 3.80
C ASP A 159 -0.17 -16.78 2.85
N GLY A 160 0.98 -16.49 2.25
CA GLY A 160 1.18 -15.39 1.31
C GLY A 160 1.29 -14.04 2.01
N ARG A 161 2.06 -13.13 1.40
CA ARG A 161 2.29 -11.81 1.98
C ARG A 161 1.08 -10.92 1.76
N VAL A 162 0.79 -10.05 2.73
CA VAL A 162 -0.30 -9.05 2.64
C VAL A 162 0.28 -7.65 2.75
N LEU A 163 0.07 -6.84 1.72
CA LEU A 163 0.30 -5.40 1.73
C LEU A 163 -1.00 -4.68 2.09
N VAL A 164 -1.06 -4.07 3.26
CA VAL A 164 -2.18 -3.25 3.72
C VAL A 164 -1.85 -1.78 3.54
N LEU A 165 -2.59 -1.07 2.68
CA LEU A 165 -2.40 0.35 2.44
C LEU A 165 -3.27 1.19 3.39
N VAL A 166 -2.64 2.15 4.08
CA VAL A 166 -3.23 2.86 5.23
C VAL A 166 -3.26 4.38 5.08
N ASP A 167 -2.39 4.94 4.25
CA ASP A 167 -2.31 6.39 4.03
C ASP A 167 -1.64 6.71 2.69
N LEU A 168 -1.51 7.99 2.37
CA LEU A 168 -0.71 8.47 1.24
C LEU A 168 0.29 9.54 1.67
N ASP A 169 1.41 9.56 0.98
CA ASP A 169 2.35 10.67 1.02
C ASP A 169 2.05 11.62 -0.13
N ALA A 170 0.93 12.33 0.00
CA ALA A 170 0.77 13.60 -0.69
C ALA A 170 1.82 14.55 -0.09
N SER A 171 2.85 14.85 -0.87
CA SER A 171 3.70 16.01 -0.63
C SER A 171 2.77 17.21 -0.49
N GLU A 172 2.71 17.82 0.69
CA GLU A 172 2.22 19.20 0.83
C GLU A 172 3.29 20.15 0.31
#